data_AF-A0A819RC31-F1
#
_entry.id   AF-A0A819RC31-F1
#
_cell.length_a   1.000
_cell.length_b   1.000
_cell.length_c   1.000
_cell.angle_alpha   90.00
_cell.angle_beta   90.00
_cell.angle_gamma   90.00
#
_symmetry.space_group_name_H-M   'P 1'
#
loop_
_entity.id
_entity.type
_entity.pdbx_description
1 polymer ?
#
loop_
_entity_poly.entity_id
_entity_poly.type
_entity_poly.pdbx_seq_one_letter_code
_entity_poly.pdbx_strand_id
1 'polypeptide(L)'
;MGPKGHTFVVVPFKSESYSNQNDPIDKDVPYCNVKSFPANIEHCTIWAREKFESTFHMKPSLYNSIMAQANIWSRISNGETIDDLPKIYKFMKRKCTNWNECVNLAREKI
;
A
#
# COMPACT_ATOMS: atom_id res chain seq x y z
N MET A 1 24.44 -4.47 7.10
CA MET A 1 24.78 -3.07 7.46
C MET A 1 26.16 -2.73 6.89
N GLY A 2 26.28 -2.13 5.70
CA GLY A 2 27.57 -1.63 5.17
C GLY A 2 28.77 -2.56 5.48
N PRO A 3 29.87 -2.06 6.09
CA PRO A 3 31.04 -2.86 6.45
C PRO A 3 30.92 -3.65 7.77
N LYS A 4 29.74 -3.64 8.43
CA LYS A 4 29.52 -4.32 9.71
C LYS A 4 29.16 -5.79 9.47
N GLY A 5 29.83 -6.70 10.20
CA GLY A 5 29.56 -8.14 10.21
C GLY A 5 29.34 -8.66 11.64
N HIS A 6 28.54 -9.72 11.75
CA HIS A 6 28.27 -10.42 13.01
C HIS A 6 28.34 -11.93 12.76
N THR A 7 28.97 -12.68 13.66
CA THR A 7 29.03 -14.14 13.63
C THR A 7 28.47 -14.70 14.93
N PHE A 8 27.52 -15.63 14.84
CA PHE A 8 26.89 -16.27 15.99
C PHE A 8 27.09 -17.79 15.91
N VAL A 9 27.67 -18.40 16.94
CA VAL A 9 27.94 -19.85 16.96
C VAL A 9 26.85 -20.57 17.74
N VAL A 10 26.19 -21.54 17.11
CA VAL A 10 25.15 -22.37 17.73
C VAL A 10 25.68 -23.79 17.93
N VAL A 11 25.73 -24.24 19.18
CA VAL A 11 26.16 -25.59 19.58
C VAL A 11 25.00 -26.31 20.29
N PRO A 12 24.55 -27.48 19.81
CA PRO A 12 23.47 -28.23 20.43
C PRO A 12 23.69 -28.48 21.93
N PHE A 13 22.65 -28.21 22.73
CA PHE A 13 22.63 -28.40 24.20
C PHE A 13 23.68 -27.57 24.98
N LYS A 14 24.35 -26.59 24.34
CA LYS A 14 25.44 -25.82 24.97
C LYS A 14 25.36 -24.32 24.75
N SER A 15 24.86 -23.86 23.60
CA SER A 15 24.60 -22.45 23.36
C SER A 15 23.12 -22.18 23.22
N GLU A 16 22.73 -20.93 23.39
CA GLU A 16 21.41 -20.47 23.00
C GLU A 16 21.22 -20.55 21.48
N SER A 17 19.95 -20.66 21.06
CA SER A 17 19.58 -20.52 19.66
C SER A 17 19.53 -19.03 19.28
N TYR A 18 19.66 -18.73 17.99
CA TYR A 18 19.49 -17.36 17.50
C TYR A 18 18.13 -16.76 17.91
N SER A 19 17.09 -17.59 17.91
CA SER A 19 15.71 -17.19 18.26
C SER A 19 15.49 -16.82 19.73
N ASN A 20 16.46 -17.12 20.61
CA ASN A 20 16.39 -16.70 22.01
C ASN A 20 16.82 -15.24 22.22
N GLN A 21 17.47 -14.63 21.22
CA GLN A 21 17.72 -13.20 21.19
C GLN A 21 16.72 -12.53 20.24
N ASN A 22 16.00 -11.53 20.76
CA ASN A 22 15.17 -10.69 19.91
C ASN A 22 16.04 -9.60 19.29
N ASP A 23 16.05 -9.56 17.96
CA ASP A 23 16.59 -8.42 17.23
C ASP A 23 15.82 -7.14 17.61
N PRO A 24 16.48 -5.97 17.62
CA PRO A 24 15.80 -4.71 17.84
C PRO A 24 14.70 -4.55 16.78
N ILE A 25 13.48 -4.32 17.24
CA ILE A 25 12.34 -4.09 16.36
C ILE A 25 12.51 -2.70 15.74
N ASP A 26 12.42 -2.63 14.41
CA ASP A 26 12.38 -1.35 13.70
C ASP A 26 11.19 -0.53 14.22
N LYS A 27 11.45 0.73 14.59
CA LYS A 27 10.40 1.61 15.10
C LYS A 27 9.53 2.08 13.94
N ASP A 28 8.27 1.72 13.96
CA ASP A 28 7.29 2.25 13.01
C ASP A 28 7.10 3.75 13.21
N VAL A 29 7.01 4.48 12.10
CA VAL A 29 6.69 5.91 12.12
C VAL A 29 5.21 6.10 12.46
N PRO A 30 4.87 6.96 13.44
CA PRO A 30 3.48 7.24 13.77
C PRO A 30 2.67 7.70 12.56
N TYR A 31 1.46 7.18 12.39
CA TYR A 31 0.59 7.51 11.25
C TYR A 31 0.35 9.02 11.07
N CYS A 32 0.22 9.76 12.19
CA CYS A 32 0.06 11.22 12.18
C CYS A 32 1.26 11.95 11.56
N ASN A 33 2.48 11.44 11.77
CA ASN A 33 3.70 12.02 11.21
C ASN A 33 3.79 11.78 9.70
N VAL A 34 3.22 10.69 9.20
CA VAL A 34 3.20 10.42 7.75
C VAL A 34 2.10 11.21 7.05
N LYS A 35 0.91 11.31 7.65
CA LYS A 35 -0.26 11.92 6.98
C LYS A 35 -0.44 13.41 7.20
N SER A 36 -0.05 13.91 8.36
CA SER A 36 -0.40 15.27 8.79
C SER A 36 0.82 16.12 9.09
N PHE A 37 1.86 15.54 9.69
CA PHE A 37 3.03 16.28 10.18
C PHE A 37 4.36 15.63 9.76
N PRO A 38 4.68 15.55 8.45
CA PRO A 38 5.98 15.04 8.01
C PRO A 38 7.09 15.99 8.46
N ALA A 39 8.04 15.46 9.22
CA ALA A 39 9.12 16.23 9.85
C ALA A 39 10.50 15.96 9.20
N ASN A 40 10.63 14.85 8.47
CA ASN A 40 11.87 14.45 7.80
C ASN A 40 11.57 13.77 6.45
N ILE A 41 12.63 13.50 5.68
CA ILE A 41 12.52 12.90 4.35
C ILE A 41 11.98 11.46 4.39
N GLU A 42 12.22 10.73 5.47
CA GLU A 42 11.72 9.36 5.64
C GLU A 42 10.19 9.35 5.71
N HIS A 43 9.58 10.26 6.47
CA HIS A 43 8.12 10.40 6.54
C HIS A 43 7.54 10.74 5.17
N CYS A 44 8.17 11.66 4.43
CA CYS A 44 7.76 12.01 3.06
C CYS A 44 7.87 10.83 2.10
N THR A 45 8.92 10.02 2.24
CA THR A 45 9.15 8.83 1.39
C THR A 45 8.08 7.76 1.66
N ILE A 46 7.75 7.52 2.93
CA ILE A 46 6.65 6.63 3.32
C ILE A 46 5.34 7.13 2.74
N TRP A 47 5.03 8.42 2.91
CA TRP A 47 3.82 9.03 2.36
C TRP A 47 3.73 8.86 0.83
N ALA A 48 4.84 9.10 0.11
CA ALA A 48 4.89 8.98 -1.34
C ALA A 48 4.67 7.53 -1.79
N ARG A 49 5.29 6.56 -1.09
CA ARG A 49 5.08 5.13 -1.33
C ARG A 49 3.62 4.73 -1.14
N GLU A 50 3.00 5.11 -0.02
CA GLU A 50 1.59 4.83 0.25
C GLU A 50 0.67 5.46 -0.81
N LYS A 51 0.98 6.69 -1.23
CA LYS A 51 0.23 7.39 -2.27
C LYS A 51 0.32 6.69 -3.62
N PHE A 52 1.51 6.23 -3.98
CA PHE A 52 1.77 5.44 -5.19
C PHE A 52 0.98 4.13 -5.16
N GLU A 53 1.14 3.34 -4.09
CA GLU A 53 0.48 2.06 -3.92
C GLU A 53 -1.05 2.19 -3.95
N SER A 54 -1.60 3.18 -3.24
CA SER A 54 -3.04 3.47 -3.26
C SER A 54 -3.56 3.80 -4.66
N THR A 55 -2.75 4.50 -5.48
CA THR A 55 -3.20 5.03 -6.78
C THR A 55 -3.05 4.01 -7.90
N PHE A 56 -1.93 3.30 -7.94
CA PHE A 56 -1.57 2.44 -9.07
C PHE A 56 -1.72 0.94 -8.78
N HIS A 57 -1.86 0.53 -7.53
CA HIS A 57 -2.05 -0.87 -7.17
C HIS A 57 -3.43 -1.12 -6.55
N MET A 58 -3.74 -0.51 -5.41
CA MET A 58 -4.94 -0.85 -4.64
C MET A 58 -6.24 -0.53 -5.38
N LYS A 59 -6.36 0.67 -5.97
CA LYS A 59 -7.58 1.06 -6.71
C LYS A 59 -7.81 0.22 -7.98
N PRO A 60 -6.81 0.01 -8.86
CA PRO A 60 -6.98 -0.90 -9.99
C PRO A 60 -7.24 -2.36 -9.58
N SER A 61 -6.56 -2.85 -8.54
CA SER A 61 -6.77 -4.21 -8.02
C SER A 61 -8.20 -4.42 -7.52
N LEU A 62 -8.72 -3.44 -6.78
CA LEU A 62 -10.11 -3.44 -6.32
C LEU A 62 -11.12 -3.41 -7.48
N TYR A 63 -10.86 -2.64 -8.54
CA TYR A 63 -11.69 -2.66 -9.74
C TYR A 63 -11.70 -4.04 -10.40
N ASN A 64 -10.52 -4.63 -10.58
CA ASN A 64 -10.37 -5.93 -11.22
C ASN A 64 -11.06 -7.05 -10.41
N SER A 65 -10.91 -7.04 -9.08
CA SER A 65 -11.52 -8.06 -8.21
C SER A 65 -13.05 -8.01 -8.26
N ILE A 66 -13.64 -6.82 -8.36
CA ILE A 66 -15.09 -6.64 -8.48
C ILE A 66 -15.58 -7.01 -9.89
N MET A 67 -14.87 -6.57 -10.94
CA MET A 67 -15.27 -6.86 -12.31
C MET A 67 -15.11 -8.34 -12.69
N ALA A 68 -14.24 -9.09 -11.98
CA ALA A 68 -14.09 -10.53 -12.16
C ALA A 68 -15.28 -11.35 -11.61
N GLN A 69 -16.15 -10.77 -10.79
CA GLN A 69 -17.31 -11.47 -10.24
C GLN A 69 -18.43 -11.58 -11.29
N ALA A 70 -18.73 -12.79 -11.75
CA ALA A 70 -19.76 -13.03 -12.77
C ALA A 70 -21.17 -12.55 -12.38
N ASN A 71 -21.48 -12.49 -11.09
CA ASN A 71 -22.78 -12.08 -10.55
C ASN A 71 -22.81 -10.61 -10.10
N ILE A 72 -21.80 -9.78 -10.41
CA ILE A 72 -21.77 -8.40 -9.91
C ILE A 72 -22.97 -7.58 -10.37
N TRP A 73 -23.36 -7.73 -11.64
CA TRP A 73 -24.48 -6.99 -12.22
C TRP A 73 -25.83 -7.42 -11.66
N SER A 74 -26.02 -8.71 -11.39
CA SER A 74 -27.24 -9.22 -10.76
C SER A 74 -27.37 -8.80 -9.30
N ARG A 75 -26.26 -8.74 -8.56
CA ARG A 75 -26.22 -8.23 -7.19
C ARG A 75 -26.60 -6.74 -7.13
N ILE A 76 -26.05 -5.94 -8.04
CA ILE A 76 -26.39 -4.51 -8.16
C ILE A 76 -27.87 -4.34 -8.52
N SER A 77 -28.40 -5.10 -9.48
CA SER A 77 -29.81 -5.00 -9.87
C SER A 77 -30.77 -5.44 -8.77
N ASN A 78 -30.34 -6.36 -7.90
CA ASN A 78 -31.11 -6.83 -6.75
C ASN A 78 -31.06 -5.86 -5.55
N GLY A 79 -30.34 -4.74 -5.68
CA GLY A 79 -30.25 -3.72 -4.62
C GLY A 79 -29.26 -4.04 -3.51
N GLU A 80 -28.35 -5.01 -3.70
CA GLU A 80 -27.27 -5.24 -2.73
C GLU A 80 -26.30 -4.06 -2.70
N THR A 81 -25.98 -3.57 -1.50
CA THR A 81 -24.97 -2.54 -1.32
C THR A 81 -23.58 -3.14 -1.39
N ILE A 82 -22.78 -2.66 -2.34
CA ILE A 82 -21.36 -3.03 -2.48
C ILE A 82 -20.54 -1.85 -1.98
N ASP A 83 -19.92 -1.99 -0.81
CA ASP A 83 -19.21 -0.90 -0.09
C ASP A 83 -18.09 -0.24 -0.91
N ASP A 84 -17.50 -0.99 -1.83
CA ASP A 84 -16.40 -0.52 -2.68
C ASP A 84 -16.88 0.12 -3.99
N LEU A 85 -18.16 0.02 -4.33
CA LEU A 85 -18.72 0.58 -5.56
C LEU A 85 -18.56 2.10 -5.66
N PRO A 86 -18.76 2.91 -4.60
CA PRO A 86 -18.48 4.35 -4.65
C PRO A 86 -17.00 4.67 -4.89
N LYS A 87 -16.09 3.85 -4.34
CA LYS A 87 -14.64 4.03 -4.51
C LYS A 87 -14.24 3.76 -5.95
N ILE A 88 -14.76 2.69 -6.54
CA ILE A 88 -14.58 2.35 -7.96
C ILE A 88 -15.20 3.41 -8.85
N TYR A 89 -16.42 3.85 -8.58
CA TYR A 89 -17.08 4.88 -9.38
C TYR A 89 -16.24 6.16 -9.44
N LYS A 90 -15.71 6.60 -8.30
CA LYS A 90 -14.81 7.77 -8.23
C LYS A 90 -13.50 7.57 -9.01
N PHE A 91 -12.96 6.35 -9.02
CA PHE A 91 -11.78 5.98 -9.81
C PHE A 91 -12.10 6.00 -11.31
N MET A 92 -13.19 5.36 -11.73
CA MET A 92 -13.63 5.25 -13.12
C MET A 92 -14.06 6.59 -13.73
N LYS A 93 -14.60 7.50 -12.93
CA LYS A 93 -14.92 8.88 -13.36
C LYS A 93 -13.69 9.63 -13.89
N ARG A 94 -12.49 9.21 -13.50
CA ARG A 94 -11.22 9.83 -13.91
C ARG A 94 -10.35 8.87 -14.72
N LYS A 95 -10.97 7.91 -15.42
CA LYS A 95 -10.23 7.03 -16.34
C LYS A 95 -9.63 7.86 -17.47
N CYS A 96 -8.40 7.55 -17.83
CA CYS A 96 -7.73 8.14 -18.97
C CYS A 96 -7.84 7.19 -20.17
N THR A 97 -8.16 7.73 -21.34
CA THR A 97 -8.26 6.98 -22.60
C THR A 97 -7.06 7.19 -23.50
N ASN A 98 -6.30 8.26 -23.28
CA ASN A 98 -5.09 8.61 -24.01
C ASN A 98 -4.00 9.12 -23.05
N TRP A 99 -2.77 9.19 -23.55
CA TRP A 99 -1.62 9.64 -22.77
C TRP A 99 -1.76 11.08 -22.27
N ASN A 100 -2.28 11.98 -23.10
CA ASN A 100 -2.43 13.40 -22.73
C ASN A 100 -3.40 13.58 -21.55
N GLU A 101 -4.47 12.78 -21.48
CA GLU A 101 -5.37 12.73 -20.33
C GLU A 101 -4.66 12.22 -19.07
N CYS A 102 -3.76 11.25 -19.17
CA CYS A 102 -2.94 10.81 -18.04
C CYS A 102 -2.05 11.94 -17.52
N VAL A 103 -1.43 12.71 -18.41
CA VAL A 103 -0.58 13.86 -18.06
C VAL A 103 -1.40 14.97 -17.41
N ASN A 104 -2.57 15.29 -17.96
CA ASN A 104 -3.48 16.27 -17.37
C ASN A 104 -3.97 15.84 -15.98
N LEU A 105 -4.33 14.56 -15.83
CA LEU A 105 -4.73 14.00 -14.53
C LEU A 105 -3.60 14.06 -13.49
N ALA A 106 -2.35 13.82 -13.91
CA ALA A 106 -1.20 13.93 -13.03
C ALA A 106 -0.96 15.38 -12.59
N ARG A 107 -1.13 16.34 -13.50
CA ARG A 107 -1.01 17.77 -13.20
C ARG A 107 -2.07 18.27 -12.21
N GLU A 108 -3.31 17.82 -12.34
CA GLU A 108 -4.41 18.19 -11.43
C GLU A 108 -4.33 17.54 -10.04
N LYS A 109 -3.49 16.50 -9.88
CA LYS A 109 -3.37 15.71 -8.65
C LYS A 109 -2.10 16.00 -7.83
N ILE A 110 -1.27 16.96 -8.25
CA ILE A 110 -0.25 17.58 -7.39
C ILE A 110 -0.94 18.43 -6.34
#